data_AF-A0A8H5BG51-F1
#
_entry.id   AF-A0A8H5BG51-F1
#
_cell.length_a   1.000
_cell.length_b   1.000
_cell.length_c   1.000
_cell.angle_alpha   90.00
_cell.angle_beta   90.00
_cell.angle_gamma   90.00
#
_symmetry.space_group_name_H-M   'P 1'
#
loop_
_entity.id
_entity.type
_entity.pdbx_description
1 polymer ?
#
loop_
_entity_poly.entity_id
_entity_poly.type
_entity_poly.pdbx_seq_one_letter_code
_entity_poly.pdbx_strand_id
1 'polypeptide(L)'
;MARSRSGSSSSSSSSSDSNHSARPQHWWQRSTGNSKSKSSSSRARDVCSSAAKVVILSAVQKVVTAASQGSSSSTMPHSSNGNTPTTERDPLLPTNANSTANGNGTSEDIKETNSRRVVWGLLMVLFIAAGVLLVGFGSTFGDAWAPWLGNLPKDPMAAALTILDKAPVIDGHIDLPILVRYKYANNVTAVDLESEMPGHVDIPRLRKGKVGAFFWSVYVSCANPLAEGQNFLRATWRVRDTLEQIDVSRELISKYPDTFSLALTTNDIKAAVATGKIASMLGVEGAHQLGNSLSVLRQYYALGVRYVTLTHTCHNAFADSCGFEPGMEPLHGGLSSLGEALIAEMNRLGVLVDLSHTSDATAKQAIALSKAPVIWSHSSARAIHDVPRNVPDDVLELIGSGEGKKDAVVMINFAPFFVAVPGNANVETVANHVEHIANVTAKKHVGLGSDFDGIGEVPVGLEDVSKYPALIAELYKRGWTKQELAGLAGANLLRVMEGAERVAQDLQSAGTLPKFDLYNKRKDIPEYIEL
;
A
#
# COMPACT_ATOMS: atom_id res chain seq x y z
N MET A 1 -59.76 -22.99 19.12
CA MET A 1 -60.63 -21.92 18.56
C MET A 1 -59.78 -21.16 17.54
N ALA A 2 -59.91 -21.41 16.23
CA ALA A 2 -60.88 -20.76 15.32
C ALA A 2 -60.70 -19.22 15.32
N ARG A 3 -60.56 -18.48 14.21
CA ARG A 3 -60.70 -18.72 12.75
C ARG A 3 -60.39 -17.37 12.06
N SER A 4 -59.74 -17.40 10.88
CA SER A 4 -60.08 -16.65 9.63
C SER A 4 -60.09 -15.09 9.62
N ARG A 5 -59.80 -14.32 8.56
CA ARG A 5 -59.84 -14.43 7.08
C ARG A 5 -59.37 -13.03 6.57
N SER A 6 -58.45 -12.87 5.61
CA SER A 6 -58.57 -12.88 4.12
C SER A 6 -58.77 -11.51 3.44
N GLY A 7 -58.02 -11.31 2.33
CA GLY A 7 -58.37 -10.46 1.16
C GLY A 7 -57.21 -9.54 0.74
N SER A 8 -56.34 -9.85 -0.24
CA SER A 8 -56.49 -9.83 -1.73
C SER A 8 -56.79 -8.42 -2.29
N SER A 9 -56.16 -7.85 -3.33
CA SER A 9 -55.65 -8.43 -4.58
C SER A 9 -54.95 -7.38 -5.48
N SER A 10 -54.00 -7.84 -6.33
CA SER A 10 -53.71 -7.51 -7.77
C SER A 10 -53.48 -6.06 -8.23
N SER A 11 -52.70 -5.65 -9.24
CA SER A 11 -51.87 -6.20 -10.34
C SER A 11 -51.33 -4.93 -11.09
N SER A 12 -50.22 -4.84 -11.84
CA SER A 12 -49.89 -5.50 -13.10
C SER A 12 -48.57 -4.92 -13.69
N SER A 13 -47.72 -5.80 -14.23
CA SER A 13 -46.88 -5.77 -15.48
C SER A 13 -46.67 -4.46 -16.27
N SER A 14 -45.57 -4.16 -16.98
CA SER A 14 -44.65 -4.98 -17.81
C SER A 14 -43.49 -4.12 -18.38
N SER A 15 -42.34 -4.77 -18.69
CA SER A 15 -41.38 -4.59 -19.85
C SER A 15 -40.92 -3.18 -20.26
N SER A 16 -39.71 -2.89 -20.76
CA SER A 16 -38.48 -3.58 -21.16
C SER A 16 -37.48 -2.47 -21.53
N ASP A 17 -36.18 -2.67 -21.34
CA ASP A 17 -35.15 -2.51 -22.37
C ASP A 17 -33.76 -2.22 -21.82
N SER A 18 -32.86 -3.04 -22.34
CA SER A 18 -31.41 -3.02 -22.29
C SER A 18 -30.78 -1.68 -22.63
N ASN A 19 -29.76 -1.29 -21.86
CA ASN A 19 -28.66 -0.53 -22.45
C ASN A 19 -27.30 -0.91 -21.85
N HIS A 20 -26.33 -1.02 -22.75
CA HIS A 20 -25.00 -1.58 -22.54
C HIS A 20 -24.21 -0.92 -21.41
N SER A 21 -23.67 -1.77 -20.53
CA SER A 21 -22.66 -1.42 -19.53
C SER A 21 -21.31 -1.16 -20.19
N ALA A 22 -20.98 0.10 -20.40
CA ALA A 22 -19.58 0.50 -20.55
C ALA A 22 -18.91 0.35 -19.18
N ARG A 23 -18.08 -0.70 -19.01
CA ARG A 23 -17.24 -0.87 -17.82
C ARG A 23 -16.33 0.36 -17.67
N PRO A 24 -16.40 1.13 -16.57
CA PRO A 24 -15.42 2.17 -16.32
C PRO A 24 -14.06 1.50 -16.08
N GLN A 25 -13.03 1.92 -16.80
CA GLN A 25 -11.67 1.51 -16.50
C GLN A 25 -11.29 2.01 -15.11
N HIS A 26 -10.90 1.07 -14.25
CA HIS A 26 -10.66 1.30 -12.84
C HIS A 26 -9.36 2.05 -12.56
N TRP A 27 -9.36 2.91 -11.54
CA TRP A 27 -8.27 3.85 -11.21
C TRP A 27 -6.95 3.19 -10.78
N TRP A 28 -6.97 1.94 -10.30
CA TRP A 28 -5.79 1.23 -9.78
C TRP A 28 -4.96 0.51 -10.84
N GLN A 29 -5.44 0.37 -12.09
CA GLN A 29 -4.77 -0.46 -13.10
C GLN A 29 -3.52 0.16 -13.76
N ARG A 30 -3.01 1.32 -13.30
CA ARG A 30 -1.91 2.03 -14.00
C ARG A 30 -0.77 2.57 -13.13
N SER A 31 -0.63 2.17 -11.87
CA SER A 31 0.45 2.65 -10.98
C SER A 31 1.74 1.81 -11.01
N THR A 32 1.82 0.74 -11.81
CA THR A 32 3.04 -0.09 -11.92
C THR A 32 3.72 0.08 -13.28
N GLY A 33 4.34 1.24 -13.48
CA GLY A 33 5.16 1.56 -14.65
C GLY A 33 6.65 1.64 -14.29
N ASN A 34 7.42 0.69 -14.81
CA ASN A 34 8.86 0.47 -14.65
C ASN A 34 9.70 1.74 -14.91
N SER A 35 10.46 2.25 -13.92
CA SER A 35 11.48 3.29 -14.14
C SER A 35 12.88 2.69 -14.00
N LYS A 36 13.59 2.61 -15.14
CA LYS A 36 15.04 2.35 -15.17
C LYS A 36 15.76 3.62 -14.76
N SER A 37 16.62 3.51 -13.76
CA SER A 37 17.51 4.58 -13.31
C SER A 37 18.60 4.88 -14.33
N LYS A 38 18.95 6.16 -14.46
CA LYS A 38 20.30 6.61 -14.81
C LYS A 38 20.68 7.78 -13.92
N SER A 39 21.77 7.58 -13.18
CA SER A 39 22.43 8.54 -12.31
C SER A 39 23.36 9.47 -13.10
N SER A 40 23.47 10.74 -12.68
CA SER A 40 24.76 11.42 -12.51
C SER A 40 24.59 12.76 -11.79
N SER A 41 25.42 12.96 -10.76
CA SER A 41 25.58 14.19 -9.97
C SER A 41 26.39 15.27 -10.71
N SER A 42 26.09 16.55 -10.47
CA SER A 42 27.04 17.52 -9.85
C SER A 42 26.52 18.97 -9.89
N ARG A 43 26.79 19.71 -8.81
CA ARG A 43 26.50 21.14 -8.54
C ARG A 43 27.09 22.12 -9.56
N ALA A 44 26.41 23.25 -9.80
CA ALA A 44 26.93 24.64 -9.65
C ALA A 44 25.84 25.68 -9.96
N ARG A 45 25.93 26.86 -9.34
CA ARG A 45 24.95 27.96 -9.32
C ARG A 45 25.16 28.98 -10.47
N ASP A 46 24.11 29.78 -10.65
CA ASP A 46 24.05 31.20 -11.10
C ASP A 46 23.92 31.57 -12.60
N VAL A 47 22.78 32.23 -12.86
CA VAL A 47 22.49 33.39 -13.75
C VAL A 47 22.94 33.32 -15.22
N CYS A 48 21.99 33.13 -16.15
CA CYS A 48 21.66 34.14 -17.17
C CYS A 48 20.46 33.68 -18.03
N SER A 49 19.40 34.49 -18.05
CA SER A 49 18.31 34.34 -19.01
C SER A 49 18.78 34.75 -20.41
N SER A 50 18.17 34.17 -21.45
CA SER A 50 18.29 34.57 -22.87
C SER A 50 19.51 34.05 -23.64
N ALA A 51 19.66 32.72 -23.75
CA ALA A 51 20.49 32.08 -24.80
C ALA A 51 19.99 30.71 -25.32
N ALA A 52 18.75 30.31 -25.02
CA ALA A 52 18.24 28.97 -25.36
C ALA A 52 17.47 28.88 -26.71
N LYS A 53 17.33 29.97 -27.46
CA LYS A 53 16.57 29.99 -28.74
C LYS A 53 17.42 29.83 -30.01
N VAL A 54 18.75 29.79 -29.93
CA VAL A 54 19.64 29.74 -31.11
C VAL A 54 20.34 28.39 -31.30
N VAL A 55 20.37 27.52 -30.28
CA VAL A 55 21.07 26.21 -30.36
C VAL A 55 20.20 25.09 -30.97
N ILE A 56 18.88 25.26 -31.04
CA ILE A 56 17.96 24.25 -31.60
C ILE A 56 17.84 24.33 -33.14
N LEU A 57 18.25 25.46 -33.76
CA LEU A 57 18.17 25.64 -35.21
C LEU A 57 19.42 25.18 -36.00
N SER A 58 20.57 24.93 -35.36
CA SER A 58 21.77 24.44 -36.09
C SER A 58 21.92 22.91 -36.11
N ALA A 59 21.21 22.20 -35.22
CA ALA A 59 21.20 20.74 -35.17
C ALA A 59 20.29 20.10 -36.24
N VAL A 60 19.25 20.82 -36.69
CA VAL A 60 18.32 20.35 -37.73
C VAL A 60 18.92 20.50 -39.14
N GLN A 61 19.85 21.44 -39.34
CA GLN A 61 20.51 21.66 -40.63
C GLN A 61 21.63 20.64 -40.95
N LYS A 62 22.19 19.96 -39.92
CA LYS A 62 23.31 19.00 -40.10
C LYS A 62 22.88 17.55 -40.38
N VAL A 63 21.61 17.22 -40.18
CA VAL A 63 21.07 15.87 -40.46
C VAL A 63 20.57 15.74 -41.91
N VAL A 64 20.35 16.86 -42.61
CA VAL A 64 19.81 16.86 -43.98
C VAL A 64 20.89 16.79 -45.07
N THR A 65 22.17 16.99 -44.75
CA THR A 65 23.26 17.07 -45.76
C THR A 65 24.16 15.83 -45.87
N ALA A 66 23.91 14.78 -45.09
CA ALA A 66 24.74 13.55 -45.10
C ALA A 66 24.18 12.40 -45.95
N ALA A 67 23.10 12.63 -46.72
CA ALA A 67 22.44 11.61 -47.55
C ALA A 67 22.69 11.78 -49.06
N SER A 68 23.78 12.44 -49.46
CA SER A 68 24.21 12.53 -50.86
C SER A 68 25.72 12.41 -51.00
N GLN A 69 26.22 11.18 -51.10
CA GLN A 69 27.34 10.78 -51.98
C GLN A 69 27.69 9.31 -51.72
N GLY A 70 27.58 8.51 -52.78
CA GLY A 70 28.02 7.13 -52.81
C GLY A 70 29.25 6.96 -53.71
N SER A 71 29.99 5.89 -53.40
CA SER A 71 30.95 5.13 -54.22
C SER A 71 32.34 5.71 -54.50
N SER A 72 33.37 5.00 -54.03
CA SER A 72 34.39 4.37 -54.90
C SER A 72 35.31 3.41 -54.11
N SER A 73 35.58 2.26 -54.71
CA SER A 73 36.43 1.13 -54.29
C SER A 73 37.93 1.40 -54.34
N SER A 74 38.75 0.65 -53.55
CA SER A 74 39.80 -0.26 -54.07
C SER A 74 40.83 -0.76 -53.02
N THR A 75 41.00 -2.11 -52.97
CA THR A 75 42.22 -2.94 -52.81
C THR A 75 43.11 -2.96 -51.55
N MET A 76 43.43 -4.19 -51.12
CA MET A 76 44.44 -4.62 -50.11
C MET A 76 45.91 -4.50 -50.60
N PRO A 77 46.93 -4.82 -49.77
CA PRO A 77 47.40 -6.23 -49.65
C PRO A 77 47.81 -6.73 -48.22
N HIS A 78 48.06 -8.05 -48.19
CA HIS A 78 48.34 -9.04 -47.12
C HIS A 78 49.57 -8.88 -46.20
N SER A 79 49.53 -9.57 -45.04
CA SER A 79 50.54 -10.52 -44.45
C SER A 79 50.24 -10.79 -42.96
N SER A 80 50.58 -11.88 -42.26
CA SER A 80 50.57 -13.35 -42.43
C SER A 80 50.89 -13.98 -41.05
N ASN A 81 50.56 -15.27 -40.85
CA ASN A 81 50.96 -16.23 -39.79
C ASN A 81 50.35 -16.10 -38.37
N GLY A 82 49.91 -17.17 -37.67
CA GLY A 82 49.85 -18.61 -37.97
C GLY A 82 49.25 -19.45 -36.81
N ASN A 83 48.77 -20.65 -37.17
CA ASN A 83 48.60 -21.94 -36.44
C ASN A 83 47.69 -22.13 -35.19
N THR A 84 46.48 -22.68 -35.47
CA THR A 84 45.71 -23.86 -34.94
C THR A 84 46.26 -24.80 -33.82
N PRO A 85 45.46 -25.77 -33.29
CA PRO A 85 43.99 -25.90 -33.13
C PRO A 85 43.53 -26.53 -31.78
N THR A 86 42.22 -26.59 -31.50
CA THR A 86 41.46 -27.85 -31.20
C THR A 86 39.97 -27.57 -30.98
N THR A 87 39.16 -28.48 -31.50
CA THR A 87 37.71 -28.41 -31.73
C THR A 87 36.88 -29.05 -30.63
N GLU A 88 35.77 -28.38 -30.35
CA GLU A 88 34.62 -28.75 -29.54
C GLU A 88 33.76 -29.84 -30.23
N ARG A 89 33.12 -30.71 -29.43
CA ARG A 89 32.17 -31.73 -29.87
C ARG A 89 30.75 -31.32 -29.46
N ASP A 90 29.86 -31.25 -30.43
CA ASP A 90 28.42 -31.52 -30.27
C ASP A 90 28.09 -32.88 -30.92
N PRO A 91 27.01 -33.56 -30.51
CA PRO A 91 25.86 -33.57 -31.42
C PRO A 91 24.49 -33.66 -30.71
N LEU A 92 23.44 -33.23 -31.40
CA LEU A 92 22.22 -34.01 -31.71
C LEU A 92 21.20 -33.10 -32.43
N LEU A 93 20.98 -33.30 -33.73
CA LEU A 93 19.68 -33.32 -34.41
C LEU A 93 19.87 -33.70 -35.91
N PRO A 94 18.93 -34.44 -36.54
CA PRO A 94 19.17 -35.16 -37.78
C PRO A 94 18.79 -34.43 -39.07
N THR A 95 19.30 -35.04 -40.13
CA THR A 95 19.50 -34.68 -41.54
C THR A 95 18.28 -34.68 -42.48
N ASN A 96 18.49 -34.04 -43.66
CA ASN A 96 17.96 -34.28 -45.03
C ASN A 96 17.16 -33.08 -45.59
N ALA A 97 17.31 -32.59 -46.83
CA ALA A 97 17.96 -33.10 -48.04
C ALA A 97 18.38 -31.97 -49.00
N ASN A 98 19.28 -32.31 -49.92
CA ASN A 98 19.78 -31.51 -51.04
C ASN A 98 18.69 -30.96 -52.00
N SER A 99 18.86 -29.73 -52.47
CA SER A 99 18.96 -29.44 -53.91
C SER A 99 19.64 -28.09 -54.16
N THR A 100 20.64 -28.12 -55.05
CA THR A 100 21.31 -26.97 -55.64
C THR A 100 20.50 -26.41 -56.81
N ALA A 101 20.30 -25.09 -56.89
CA ALA A 101 20.62 -24.23 -58.04
C ALA A 101 19.83 -22.90 -58.07
N ASN A 102 20.59 -21.81 -58.26
CA ASN A 102 20.29 -20.60 -59.02
C ASN A 102 19.06 -19.71 -58.71
N GLY A 103 19.39 -18.52 -58.16
CA GLY A 103 19.13 -17.21 -58.80
C GLY A 103 17.73 -16.89 -59.32
N ASN A 104 16.97 -16.10 -58.55
CA ASN A 104 16.27 -14.89 -59.01
C ASN A 104 15.61 -14.20 -57.80
N GLY A 105 16.15 -13.04 -57.39
CA GLY A 105 15.45 -12.15 -56.47
C GLY A 105 14.24 -11.55 -57.19
N THR A 106 13.04 -12.02 -56.87
CA THR A 106 11.79 -11.57 -57.46
C THR A 106 11.37 -10.23 -56.85
N SER A 107 10.70 -9.42 -57.69
CA SER A 107 10.07 -8.11 -57.41
C SER A 107 9.12 -8.05 -56.19
N GLU A 108 8.89 -9.15 -55.47
CA GLU A 108 7.93 -9.23 -54.37
C GLU A 108 8.51 -8.74 -53.04
N ASP A 109 9.78 -9.01 -52.73
CA ASP A 109 10.43 -8.56 -51.48
C ASP A 109 10.56 -7.03 -51.38
N ILE A 110 10.64 -6.34 -52.53
CA ILE A 110 10.72 -4.88 -52.61
C ILE A 110 9.33 -4.22 -52.40
N LYS A 111 8.23 -4.92 -52.74
CA LYS A 111 6.86 -4.40 -52.52
C LYS A 111 6.43 -4.50 -51.06
N GLU A 112 6.84 -5.56 -50.36
CA GLU A 112 6.45 -5.79 -48.96
C GLU A 112 7.15 -4.81 -47.99
N THR A 113 8.41 -4.47 -48.28
CA THR A 113 9.19 -3.49 -47.50
C THR A 113 8.69 -2.04 -47.69
N ASN A 114 8.26 -1.67 -48.90
CA ASN A 114 7.66 -0.36 -49.16
C ASN A 114 6.27 -0.21 -48.54
N SER A 115 5.44 -1.26 -48.55
CA SER A 115 4.10 -1.22 -47.96
C SER A 115 4.17 -1.03 -46.43
N ARG A 116 5.11 -1.70 -45.75
CA ARG A 116 5.36 -1.50 -44.32
C ARG A 116 5.80 -0.07 -43.99
N ARG A 117 6.69 0.53 -44.80
CA ARG A 117 7.13 1.92 -44.57
C ARG A 117 6.00 2.94 -44.73
N VAL A 118 5.10 2.73 -45.69
CA VAL A 118 3.91 3.59 -45.88
C VAL A 118 2.93 3.44 -44.71
N VAL A 119 2.69 2.22 -44.24
CA VAL A 119 1.82 1.97 -43.07
C VAL A 119 2.39 2.59 -41.80
N TRP A 120 3.68 2.43 -41.53
CA TRP A 120 4.35 3.05 -40.39
C TRP A 120 4.39 4.58 -40.48
N GLY A 121 4.57 5.13 -41.68
CA GLY A 121 4.48 6.56 -41.94
C GLY A 121 3.08 7.11 -41.64
N LEU A 122 2.03 6.43 -42.11
CA LEU A 122 0.63 6.80 -41.83
C LEU A 122 0.30 6.70 -40.32
N LEU A 123 0.75 5.66 -39.63
CA LEU A 123 0.56 5.50 -38.19
C LEU A 123 1.27 6.60 -37.39
N MET A 124 2.48 6.99 -37.80
CA MET A 124 3.20 8.09 -37.15
C MET A 124 2.50 9.43 -37.38
N VAL A 125 2.00 9.70 -38.58
CA VAL A 125 1.24 10.92 -38.88
C VAL A 125 -0.06 10.95 -38.08
N LEU A 126 -0.78 9.83 -37.97
CA LEU A 126 -1.99 9.71 -37.14
C LEU A 126 -1.67 9.90 -35.65
N PHE A 127 -0.55 9.38 -35.16
CA PHE A 127 -0.11 9.58 -33.78
C PHE A 127 0.25 11.04 -33.48
N ILE A 128 0.94 11.71 -34.41
CA ILE A 128 1.25 13.14 -34.29
C ILE A 128 -0.03 13.99 -34.39
N ALA A 129 -0.93 13.68 -35.32
CA ALA A 129 -2.21 14.37 -35.45
C ALA A 129 -3.08 14.19 -34.20
N ALA A 130 -3.12 12.98 -33.62
CA ALA A 130 -3.78 12.72 -32.35
C ALA A 130 -3.13 13.50 -31.20
N GLY A 131 -1.79 13.60 -31.16
CA GLY A 131 -1.06 14.40 -30.19
C GLY A 131 -1.35 15.90 -30.32
N VAL A 132 -1.41 16.43 -31.55
CA VAL A 132 -1.74 17.83 -31.85
C VAL A 132 -3.21 18.13 -31.52
N LEU A 133 -4.13 17.19 -31.79
CA LEU A 133 -5.54 17.32 -31.39
C LEU A 133 -5.69 17.26 -29.85
N LEU A 134 -4.96 16.39 -29.16
CA LEU A 134 -4.92 16.29 -27.70
C LEU A 134 -4.40 17.58 -27.04
N VAL A 135 -3.35 18.18 -27.61
CA VAL A 135 -2.75 19.42 -27.07
C VAL A 135 -3.54 20.66 -27.49
N GLY A 136 -4.08 20.70 -28.71
CA GLY A 136 -4.79 21.85 -29.28
C GLY A 136 -6.26 21.95 -28.89
N PHE A 137 -6.93 20.83 -28.63
CA PHE A 137 -8.36 20.77 -28.28
C PHE A 137 -8.64 20.12 -26.91
N GLY A 138 -7.60 19.78 -26.14
CA GLY A 138 -7.76 19.23 -24.79
C GLY A 138 -8.53 20.15 -23.83
N SER A 139 -8.46 21.46 -24.05
CA SER A 139 -9.23 22.45 -23.29
C SER A 139 -10.69 22.58 -23.73
N THR A 140 -11.04 22.11 -24.93
CA THR A 140 -12.40 22.22 -25.51
C THR A 140 -13.25 20.97 -25.27
N PHE A 141 -12.64 19.81 -25.05
CA PHE A 141 -13.33 18.53 -24.76
C PHE A 141 -13.14 18.04 -23.30
N GLY A 142 -12.75 18.96 -22.41
CA GLY A 142 -11.99 18.72 -21.17
C GLY A 142 -12.55 17.83 -20.07
N ASP A 143 -13.80 17.37 -20.11
CA ASP A 143 -14.37 16.52 -19.04
C ASP A 143 -15.00 15.21 -19.53
N ALA A 144 -15.47 15.15 -20.78
CA ALA A 144 -16.21 13.99 -21.30
C ALA A 144 -15.31 12.88 -21.85
N TRP A 145 -14.11 13.21 -22.34
CA TRP A 145 -13.28 12.27 -23.11
C TRP A 145 -11.97 11.84 -22.40
N ALA A 146 -11.58 12.57 -21.35
CA ALA A 146 -10.41 12.24 -20.53
C ALA A 146 -10.58 12.71 -19.07
N PRO A 147 -11.30 11.95 -18.21
CA PRO A 147 -11.58 12.32 -16.80
C PRO A 147 -10.32 12.47 -15.91
N TRP A 148 -9.15 12.16 -16.46
CA TRP A 148 -7.81 12.28 -15.86
C TRP A 148 -7.04 13.52 -16.35
N LEU A 149 -7.46 14.15 -17.46
CA LEU A 149 -6.94 15.44 -17.95
C LEU A 149 -7.73 16.64 -17.43
N GLY A 150 -8.91 16.42 -16.82
CA GLY A 150 -9.64 17.48 -16.14
C GLY A 150 -8.79 18.12 -15.05
N ASN A 151 -8.56 19.42 -15.16
CA ASN A 151 -7.82 20.18 -14.15
C ASN A 151 -8.56 20.06 -12.81
N LEU A 152 -7.84 19.74 -11.73
CA LEU A 152 -8.41 19.81 -10.40
C LEU A 152 -8.86 21.25 -10.10
N PRO A 153 -9.92 21.44 -9.29
CA PRO A 153 -10.28 22.76 -8.79
C PRO A 153 -9.07 23.48 -8.20
N LYS A 154 -9.01 24.81 -8.39
CA LYS A 154 -7.99 25.64 -7.71
C LYS A 154 -8.25 25.72 -6.20
N ASP A 155 -9.52 25.67 -5.80
CA ASP A 155 -9.89 25.59 -4.39
C ASP A 155 -9.40 24.25 -3.80
N PRO A 156 -8.56 24.27 -2.76
CA PRO A 156 -7.97 23.05 -2.24
C PRO A 156 -8.96 22.06 -1.65
N MET A 157 -10.04 22.54 -1.02
CA MET A 157 -11.05 21.66 -0.43
C MET A 157 -11.87 20.97 -1.52
N ALA A 158 -12.30 21.71 -2.54
CA ALA A 158 -12.98 21.14 -3.71
C ALA A 158 -12.09 20.13 -4.44
N ALA A 159 -10.78 20.40 -4.57
CA ALA A 159 -9.82 19.46 -5.13
C ALA A 159 -9.71 18.19 -4.29
N ALA A 160 -9.58 18.32 -2.97
CA ALA A 160 -9.53 17.19 -2.04
C ALA A 160 -10.76 16.30 -2.15
N LEU A 161 -11.96 16.88 -2.13
CA LEU A 161 -13.22 16.13 -2.28
C LEU A 161 -13.30 15.42 -3.65
N THR A 162 -12.90 16.09 -4.74
CA THR A 162 -12.86 15.50 -6.08
C THR A 162 -11.91 14.30 -6.18
N ILE A 163 -10.77 14.37 -5.47
CA ILE A 163 -9.81 13.27 -5.39
C ILE A 163 -10.43 12.12 -4.60
N LEU A 164 -10.95 12.40 -3.40
CA LEU A 164 -11.46 11.41 -2.48
C LEU A 164 -12.76 10.73 -2.96
N ASP A 165 -13.55 11.37 -3.83
CA ASP A 165 -14.68 10.74 -4.52
C ASP A 165 -14.23 9.59 -5.45
N LYS A 166 -12.98 9.62 -5.92
CA LYS A 166 -12.40 8.60 -6.83
C LYS A 166 -11.44 7.64 -6.11
N ALA A 167 -10.75 8.14 -5.10
CA ALA A 167 -9.77 7.43 -4.29
C ALA A 167 -10.06 7.72 -2.80
N PRO A 168 -11.07 7.04 -2.22
CA PRO A 168 -11.48 7.30 -0.85
C PRO A 168 -10.39 6.90 0.15
N VAL A 169 -10.49 7.44 1.36
CA VAL A 169 -9.54 7.19 2.44
C VAL A 169 -9.56 5.71 2.84
N ILE A 170 -8.38 5.15 3.02
CA ILE A 170 -8.12 3.87 3.67
C ILE A 170 -7.28 4.15 4.91
N ASP A 171 -7.91 4.13 6.08
CA ASP A 171 -7.22 4.38 7.34
C ASP A 171 -6.62 3.10 7.93
N GLY A 172 -5.38 3.19 8.41
CA GLY A 172 -4.60 2.08 8.93
C GLY A 172 -4.98 1.61 10.33
N HIS A 173 -5.66 2.44 11.13
CA HIS A 173 -5.87 2.15 12.54
C HIS A 173 -6.96 3.04 13.16
N ILE A 174 -8.11 2.43 13.49
CA ILE A 174 -9.22 3.06 14.22
C ILE A 174 -9.65 2.18 15.40
N ASP A 175 -9.71 2.76 16.60
CA ASP A 175 -9.91 2.11 17.89
C ASP A 175 -11.37 2.10 18.40
N LEU A 176 -12.33 2.23 17.48
CA LEU A 176 -13.75 2.13 17.81
C LEU A 176 -14.12 0.87 18.64
N PRO A 177 -13.55 -0.33 18.41
CA PRO A 177 -13.86 -1.50 19.24
C PRO A 177 -13.53 -1.33 20.73
N ILE A 178 -12.40 -0.71 21.08
CA ILE A 178 -12.04 -0.52 22.49
C ILE A 178 -12.95 0.52 23.17
N LEU A 179 -13.39 1.55 22.44
CA LEU A 179 -14.43 2.46 22.92
C LEU A 179 -15.71 1.68 23.26
N VAL A 180 -16.11 0.75 22.40
CA VAL A 180 -17.29 -0.10 22.63
C VAL A 180 -17.11 -1.00 23.86
N ARG A 181 -15.91 -1.56 24.08
CA ARG A 181 -15.58 -2.31 25.29
C ARG A 181 -15.76 -1.46 26.55
N TYR A 182 -15.19 -0.26 26.59
CA TYR A 182 -15.21 0.57 27.79
C TYR A 182 -16.55 1.26 28.06
N LYS A 183 -17.23 1.74 27.01
CA LYS A 183 -18.48 2.51 27.16
C LYS A 183 -19.73 1.63 27.20
N TYR A 184 -19.71 0.51 26.50
CA TYR A 184 -20.89 -0.35 26.32
C TYR A 184 -20.68 -1.78 26.81
N ALA A 185 -19.55 -2.08 27.46
CA ALA A 185 -19.23 -3.44 27.94
C ALA A 185 -19.35 -4.50 26.84
N ASN A 186 -18.86 -4.18 25.63
CA ASN A 186 -18.99 -5.00 24.40
C ASN A 186 -20.43 -5.20 23.90
N ASN A 187 -21.44 -4.53 24.47
CA ASN A 187 -22.82 -4.66 24.02
C ASN A 187 -23.07 -3.89 22.70
N VAL A 188 -22.79 -4.55 21.57
CA VAL A 188 -22.97 -4.01 20.22
C VAL A 188 -24.42 -3.59 19.93
N THR A 189 -25.42 -4.21 20.59
CA THR A 189 -26.83 -3.83 20.38
C THR A 189 -27.11 -2.39 20.83
N ALA A 190 -26.41 -1.90 21.85
CA ALA A 190 -26.55 -0.55 22.40
C ALA A 190 -25.76 0.54 21.66
N VAL A 191 -24.91 0.16 20.70
CA VAL A 191 -24.09 1.09 19.91
C VAL A 191 -24.87 1.55 18.69
N ASP A 192 -25.14 2.85 18.56
CA ASP A 192 -25.76 3.44 17.37
C ASP A 192 -24.72 4.25 16.59
N LEU A 193 -24.24 3.72 15.47
CA LEU A 193 -23.28 4.41 14.60
C LEU A 193 -23.97 5.30 13.55
N GLU A 194 -25.30 5.28 13.44
CA GLU A 194 -26.02 6.20 12.54
C GLU A 194 -26.20 7.59 13.18
N SER A 195 -26.06 7.66 14.51
CA SER A 195 -26.09 8.87 15.32
C SER A 195 -24.69 9.30 15.77
N GLU A 196 -24.59 10.52 16.32
CA GLU A 196 -23.34 11.05 16.86
C GLU A 196 -22.83 10.19 18.02
N MET A 197 -21.64 9.63 17.85
CA MET A 197 -20.94 8.85 18.87
C MET A 197 -20.09 9.77 19.76
N PRO A 198 -19.88 9.41 21.05
CA PRO A 198 -19.04 10.18 21.97
C PRO A 198 -17.55 10.19 21.59
N GLY A 199 -17.14 9.29 20.69
CA GLY A 199 -15.81 9.28 20.10
C GLY A 199 -15.72 10.10 18.82
N HIS A 200 -14.72 9.78 18.03
CA HIS A 200 -14.37 10.41 16.76
C HIS A 200 -15.05 9.75 15.56
N VAL A 201 -15.70 8.59 15.74
CA VAL A 201 -16.18 7.74 14.64
C VAL A 201 -17.69 7.50 14.74
N ASP A 202 -18.41 7.89 13.69
CA ASP A 202 -19.77 7.43 13.36
C ASP A 202 -19.97 7.43 11.84
N ILE A 203 -21.05 6.79 11.37
CA ILE A 203 -21.33 6.62 9.93
C ILE A 203 -21.47 7.97 9.22
N PRO A 204 -22.26 8.96 9.71
CA PRO A 204 -22.33 10.27 9.08
C PRO A 204 -20.96 10.94 8.89
N ARG A 205 -20.10 10.92 9.92
CA ARG A 205 -18.74 11.47 9.83
C ARG A 205 -17.85 10.67 8.89
N LEU A 206 -17.90 9.34 8.89
CA LEU A 206 -17.15 8.49 7.95
C LEU A 206 -17.50 8.83 6.50
N ARG A 207 -18.79 9.00 6.19
CA ARG A 207 -19.26 9.38 4.84
C ARG A 207 -18.78 10.77 4.45
N LYS A 208 -18.87 11.74 5.36
CA LYS A 208 -18.38 13.11 5.14
C LYS A 208 -16.87 13.17 4.91
N GLY A 209 -16.12 12.31 5.61
CA GLY A 209 -14.67 12.15 5.48
C GLY A 209 -14.22 11.41 4.23
N LYS A 210 -15.15 10.89 3.43
CA LYS A 210 -14.87 10.06 2.24
C LYS A 210 -14.06 8.81 2.59
N VAL A 211 -14.34 8.20 3.74
CA VAL A 211 -13.72 6.94 4.15
C VAL A 211 -14.32 5.80 3.34
N GLY A 212 -13.45 5.07 2.63
CA GLY A 212 -13.82 3.91 1.81
C GLY A 212 -13.36 2.60 2.43
N ALA A 213 -12.36 2.63 3.31
CA ALA A 213 -11.98 1.48 4.11
C ALA A 213 -11.25 1.91 5.37
N PHE A 214 -11.19 1.02 6.36
CA PHE A 214 -10.25 1.15 7.47
C PHE A 214 -10.00 -0.18 8.18
N PHE A 215 -8.91 -0.22 8.95
CA PHE A 215 -8.67 -1.29 9.90
C PHE A 215 -9.30 -0.98 11.26
N TRP A 216 -10.16 -1.88 11.71
CA TRP A 216 -10.67 -1.91 13.08
C TRP A 216 -9.56 -2.47 13.97
N SER A 217 -9.05 -1.63 14.87
CA SER A 217 -8.05 -2.04 15.86
C SER A 217 -8.69 -3.01 16.84
N VAL A 218 -8.17 -4.23 16.85
CA VAL A 218 -8.42 -5.25 17.85
C VAL A 218 -7.34 -5.08 18.92
N TYR A 219 -7.58 -4.09 19.77
CA TYR A 219 -6.70 -3.75 20.86
C TYR A 219 -7.15 -4.36 22.18
N VAL A 220 -6.18 -4.87 22.93
CA VAL A 220 -6.33 -5.23 24.33
C VAL A 220 -5.09 -4.73 25.07
N SER A 221 -5.29 -4.08 26.21
CA SER A 221 -4.20 -3.42 26.95
C SER A 221 -3.03 -4.35 27.28
N CYS A 222 -1.84 -3.78 27.45
CA CYS A 222 -0.71 -4.49 28.05
C CYS A 222 -1.06 -4.94 29.48
N ALA A 223 -0.55 -6.10 29.93
CA ALA A 223 -0.63 -6.42 31.36
C ALA A 223 0.35 -5.55 32.16
N ASN A 224 0.08 -5.43 33.45
CA ASN A 224 1.09 -4.92 34.38
C ASN A 224 2.30 -5.89 34.35
N PRO A 225 3.55 -5.42 34.21
CA PRO A 225 4.74 -6.29 34.22
C PRO A 225 4.81 -7.21 35.45
N LEU A 226 4.36 -6.72 36.62
CA LEU A 226 4.26 -7.53 37.83
C LEU A 226 3.24 -8.66 37.71
N ALA A 227 2.19 -8.50 36.90
CA ALA A 227 1.16 -9.51 36.69
C ALA A 227 1.55 -10.54 35.62
N GLU A 228 2.25 -10.12 34.56
CA GLU A 228 2.73 -11.02 33.49
C GLU A 228 3.93 -11.87 33.93
N GLY A 229 4.75 -11.35 34.85
CA GLY A 229 5.98 -11.97 35.31
C GLY A 229 7.09 -11.93 34.26
N GLN A 230 8.33 -12.18 34.69
CA GLN A 230 9.53 -11.97 33.86
C GLN A 230 9.57 -12.79 32.56
N ASN A 231 8.83 -13.89 32.49
CA ASN A 231 8.82 -14.78 31.33
C ASN A 231 7.52 -14.71 30.52
N PHE A 232 6.55 -13.85 30.83
CA PHE A 232 5.25 -13.79 30.12
C PHE A 232 4.42 -15.08 30.16
N LEU A 233 4.61 -15.93 31.18
CA LEU A 233 3.93 -17.24 31.29
C LEU A 233 2.84 -17.28 32.35
N ARG A 234 2.64 -16.20 33.11
CA ARG A 234 1.53 -16.16 34.06
C ARG A 234 0.22 -16.16 33.28
N ALA A 235 -0.78 -16.85 33.81
CA ALA A 235 -2.08 -16.95 33.17
C ALA A 235 -2.66 -15.55 32.93
N THR A 236 -3.10 -15.29 31.70
CA THR A 236 -3.76 -14.04 31.32
C THR A 236 -5.05 -14.33 30.57
N TRP A 237 -5.92 -13.32 30.51
CA TRP A 237 -7.14 -13.35 29.71
C TRP A 237 -6.96 -12.70 28.33
N ARG A 238 -5.73 -12.38 27.92
CA ARG A 238 -5.50 -11.56 26.71
C ARG A 238 -6.00 -12.23 25.44
N VAL A 239 -5.81 -13.54 25.29
CA VAL A 239 -6.36 -14.28 24.13
C VAL A 239 -7.89 -14.25 24.13
N ARG A 240 -8.54 -14.45 25.29
CA ARG A 240 -10.00 -14.34 25.43
C ARG A 240 -10.47 -12.94 25.05
N ASP A 241 -9.90 -11.90 25.65
CA ASP A 241 -10.29 -10.52 25.42
C ASP A 241 -10.07 -10.11 23.95
N THR A 242 -9.03 -10.64 23.30
CA THR A 242 -8.78 -10.40 21.87
C THR A 242 -9.88 -11.03 21.02
N LEU A 243 -10.28 -12.26 21.33
CA LEU A 243 -11.42 -12.92 20.66
C LEU A 243 -12.71 -12.13 20.84
N GLU A 244 -12.96 -11.56 22.02
CA GLU A 244 -14.10 -10.66 22.26
C GLU A 244 -14.02 -9.38 21.42
N GLN A 245 -12.85 -8.77 21.24
CA GLN A 245 -12.71 -7.57 20.40
C GLN A 245 -12.81 -7.87 18.89
N ILE A 246 -12.34 -9.04 18.44
CA ILE A 246 -12.59 -9.55 17.09
C ILE A 246 -14.10 -9.69 16.88
N ASP A 247 -14.80 -10.30 17.84
CA ASP A 247 -16.25 -10.49 17.80
C ASP A 247 -17.00 -9.15 17.75
N VAL A 248 -16.71 -8.21 18.66
CA VAL A 248 -17.28 -6.85 18.65
C VAL A 248 -17.14 -6.17 17.29
N SER A 249 -15.95 -6.25 16.70
CA SER A 249 -15.69 -5.66 15.39
C SER A 249 -16.56 -6.30 14.30
N ARG A 250 -16.65 -7.63 14.29
CA ARG A 250 -17.46 -8.39 13.31
C ARG A 250 -18.96 -8.17 13.49
N GLU A 251 -19.43 -8.08 14.73
CA GLU A 251 -20.83 -7.80 15.05
C GLU A 251 -21.22 -6.37 14.66
N LEU A 252 -20.34 -5.38 14.86
CA LEU A 252 -20.57 -4.01 14.36
C LEU A 252 -20.64 -3.97 12.83
N ILE A 253 -19.73 -4.65 12.14
CA ILE A 253 -19.77 -4.77 10.67
C ILE A 253 -21.08 -5.40 10.22
N SER A 254 -21.52 -6.47 10.89
CA SER A 254 -22.74 -7.21 10.54
C SER A 254 -24.02 -6.45 10.88
N LYS A 255 -24.00 -5.58 11.90
CA LYS A 255 -25.12 -4.73 12.30
C LYS A 255 -25.47 -3.69 11.24
N TYR A 256 -24.50 -3.19 10.49
CA TYR A 256 -24.71 -2.17 9.44
C TYR A 256 -24.29 -2.68 8.06
N PRO A 257 -24.96 -3.71 7.50
CA PRO A 257 -24.52 -4.41 6.29
C PRO A 257 -24.61 -3.55 5.02
N ASP A 258 -25.43 -2.49 5.02
CA ASP A 258 -25.51 -1.53 3.92
C ASP A 258 -24.35 -0.53 3.93
N THR A 259 -23.66 -0.39 5.06
CA THR A 259 -22.53 0.52 5.23
C THR A 259 -21.19 -0.20 5.22
N PHE A 260 -21.03 -1.29 5.97
CA PHE A 260 -19.75 -1.98 6.14
C PHE A 260 -19.72 -3.32 5.38
N SER A 261 -18.52 -3.73 5.01
CA SER A 261 -18.25 -5.07 4.49
C SER A 261 -16.92 -5.58 5.03
N LEU A 262 -16.90 -6.73 5.68
CA LEU A 262 -15.65 -7.39 6.04
C LEU A 262 -14.84 -7.65 4.77
N ALA A 263 -13.57 -7.22 4.77
CA ALA A 263 -12.66 -7.37 3.65
C ALA A 263 -11.42 -8.13 4.09
N LEU A 264 -11.13 -9.22 3.39
CA LEU A 264 -10.04 -10.13 3.71
C LEU A 264 -8.89 -10.03 2.70
N THR A 265 -9.15 -9.43 1.55
CA THR A 265 -8.18 -9.22 0.49
C THR A 265 -8.32 -7.82 -0.11
N THR A 266 -7.30 -7.39 -0.84
CA THR A 266 -7.33 -6.16 -1.63
C THR A 266 -8.46 -6.14 -2.66
N ASN A 267 -8.84 -7.30 -3.17
CA ASN A 267 -10.00 -7.44 -4.06
C ASN A 267 -11.32 -7.21 -3.33
N ASP A 268 -11.46 -7.71 -2.09
CA ASP A 268 -12.65 -7.45 -1.28
C ASP A 268 -12.78 -5.96 -0.95
N ILE A 269 -11.65 -5.29 -0.64
CA ILE A 269 -11.64 -3.85 -0.39
C ILE A 269 -12.14 -3.10 -1.62
N LYS A 270 -11.59 -3.39 -2.80
CA LYS A 270 -12.01 -2.78 -4.07
C LYS A 270 -13.48 -3.04 -4.37
N ALA A 271 -13.97 -4.25 -4.12
CA ALA A 271 -15.36 -4.64 -4.34
C ALA A 271 -16.32 -3.87 -3.41
N ALA A 272 -16.01 -3.80 -2.11
CA ALA A 272 -16.81 -3.06 -1.15
C ALA A 272 -16.91 -1.57 -1.54
N VAL A 273 -15.76 -0.93 -1.80
CA VAL A 273 -15.70 0.47 -2.22
C VAL A 273 -16.48 0.71 -3.52
N ALA A 274 -16.36 -0.18 -4.51
CA ALA A 274 -17.08 -0.05 -5.79
C ALA A 274 -18.61 -0.11 -5.63
N THR A 275 -19.10 -0.74 -4.56
CA THR A 275 -20.53 -0.80 -4.22
C THR A 275 -20.97 0.29 -3.25
N GLY A 276 -20.09 1.25 -2.93
CA GLY A 276 -20.37 2.34 -1.99
C GLY A 276 -20.32 1.92 -0.51
N LYS A 277 -19.83 0.72 -0.19
CA LYS A 277 -19.60 0.27 1.19
C LYS A 277 -18.21 0.67 1.67
N ILE A 278 -18.05 0.71 2.99
CA ILE A 278 -16.78 0.91 3.67
C ILE A 278 -16.17 -0.46 3.95
N ALA A 279 -15.05 -0.76 3.31
CA ALA A 279 -14.34 -2.02 3.55
C ALA A 279 -13.75 -2.04 4.96
N SER A 280 -13.92 -3.15 5.64
CA SER A 280 -13.61 -3.30 7.05
C SER A 280 -12.61 -4.42 7.24
N MET A 281 -11.39 -4.07 7.62
CA MET A 281 -10.31 -5.03 7.89
C MET A 281 -10.03 -5.10 9.39
N LEU A 282 -9.50 -6.21 9.90
CA LEU A 282 -9.16 -6.34 11.31
C LEU A 282 -7.64 -6.34 11.51
N GLY A 283 -7.17 -5.63 12.53
CA GLY A 283 -5.75 -5.58 12.88
C GLY A 283 -5.53 -5.76 14.37
N VAL A 284 -4.68 -6.70 14.78
CA VAL A 284 -4.40 -6.95 16.20
C VAL A 284 -3.26 -6.07 16.67
N GLU A 285 -3.52 -5.22 17.65
CA GLU A 285 -2.55 -4.26 18.15
C GLU A 285 -1.73 -4.82 19.32
N GLY A 286 -0.66 -5.54 18.98
CA GLY A 286 0.33 -6.05 19.93
C GLY A 286 0.32 -7.58 20.06
N ALA A 287 1.48 -8.21 19.88
CA ALA A 287 1.61 -9.66 19.87
C ALA A 287 1.45 -10.33 21.26
N HIS A 288 1.38 -9.57 22.36
CA HIS A 288 0.98 -10.11 23.68
C HIS A 288 -0.42 -10.74 23.64
N GLN A 289 -1.26 -10.28 22.70
CA GLN A 289 -2.58 -10.83 22.41
C GLN A 289 -2.56 -12.25 21.81
N LEU A 290 -1.40 -12.75 21.38
CA LEU A 290 -1.23 -14.11 20.84
C LEU A 290 -0.99 -15.17 21.92
N GLY A 291 -0.83 -14.78 23.19
CA GLY A 291 -0.56 -15.73 24.28
C GLY A 291 0.69 -16.58 24.04
N ASN A 292 1.72 -15.98 23.44
CA ASN A 292 3.00 -16.62 23.08
C ASN A 292 2.83 -17.84 22.14
N SER A 293 1.84 -17.80 21.24
CA SER A 293 1.48 -18.94 20.38
C SER A 293 1.28 -18.56 18.90
N LEU A 294 2.05 -19.19 18.02
CA LEU A 294 1.87 -19.09 16.56
C LEU A 294 0.59 -19.77 16.08
N SER A 295 0.06 -20.74 16.83
CA SER A 295 -1.26 -21.32 16.54
C SER A 295 -2.37 -20.31 16.75
N VAL A 296 -2.28 -19.44 17.76
CA VAL A 296 -3.27 -18.38 17.99
C VAL A 296 -3.26 -17.36 16.84
N LEU A 297 -2.09 -17.02 16.29
CA LEU A 297 -2.00 -16.20 15.07
C LEU A 297 -2.83 -16.80 13.93
N ARG A 298 -2.70 -18.10 13.66
CA ARG A 298 -3.48 -18.78 12.61
C ARG A 298 -4.99 -18.74 12.90
N GLN A 299 -5.40 -18.88 14.16
CA GLN A 299 -6.81 -18.75 14.53
C GLN A 299 -7.33 -17.32 14.29
N TYR A 300 -6.57 -16.30 14.67
CA TYR A 300 -6.94 -14.91 14.43
C TYR A 300 -7.01 -14.57 12.94
N TYR A 301 -6.06 -15.07 12.14
CA TYR A 301 -6.11 -14.95 10.68
C TYR A 301 -7.40 -15.54 10.09
N ALA A 302 -7.79 -16.73 10.56
CA ALA A 302 -9.02 -17.40 10.14
C ALA A 302 -10.29 -16.61 10.54
N LEU A 303 -10.24 -15.86 11.65
CA LEU A 303 -11.31 -14.99 12.10
C LEU A 303 -11.36 -13.63 11.37
N GLY A 304 -10.34 -13.31 10.55
CA GLY A 304 -10.33 -12.16 9.66
C GLY A 304 -9.19 -11.16 9.89
N VAL A 305 -8.26 -11.43 10.81
CA VAL A 305 -7.12 -10.53 11.09
C VAL A 305 -6.16 -10.47 9.91
N ARG A 306 -5.73 -9.26 9.54
CA ARG A 306 -4.87 -8.98 8.37
C ARG A 306 -3.59 -8.19 8.68
N TYR A 307 -3.45 -7.62 9.87
CA TYR A 307 -2.14 -7.27 10.42
C TYR A 307 -2.03 -7.67 11.88
N VAL A 308 -0.78 -7.81 12.35
CA VAL A 308 -0.46 -7.84 13.79
C VAL A 308 0.66 -6.85 14.05
N THR A 309 0.43 -5.93 14.98
CA THR A 309 1.47 -5.06 15.54
C THR A 309 2.36 -5.87 16.45
N LEU A 310 3.68 -5.88 16.22
CA LEU A 310 4.58 -6.78 16.96
C LEU A 310 4.60 -6.50 18.47
N THR A 311 4.40 -5.24 18.87
CA THR A 311 4.27 -4.82 20.26
C THR A 311 3.16 -3.79 20.40
N HIS A 312 2.72 -3.52 21.62
CA HIS A 312 2.06 -2.26 21.98
C HIS A 312 3.05 -1.48 22.87
N THR A 313 2.60 -0.74 23.88
CA THR A 313 3.47 -0.01 24.84
C THR A 313 4.28 -0.90 25.82
N CYS A 314 4.28 -2.22 25.64
CA CYS A 314 5.00 -3.19 26.46
C CYS A 314 5.83 -4.16 25.61
N HIS A 315 6.98 -4.59 26.13
CA HIS A 315 7.64 -5.79 25.64
C HIS A 315 6.70 -7.00 25.75
N ASN A 316 6.93 -8.00 24.92
CA ASN A 316 6.27 -9.30 25.03
C ASN A 316 7.26 -10.42 24.69
N ALA A 317 6.79 -11.67 24.61
CA ALA A 317 7.65 -12.82 24.31
C ALA A 317 8.28 -12.78 22.90
N PHE A 318 7.77 -11.93 22.00
CA PHE A 318 8.18 -11.86 20.60
C PHE A 318 9.16 -10.71 20.33
N ALA A 319 8.97 -9.55 20.96
CA ALA A 319 9.65 -8.34 20.55
C ALA A 319 9.74 -7.24 21.64
N ASP A 320 10.67 -6.31 21.42
CA ASP A 320 10.86 -5.11 22.21
C ASP A 320 10.01 -3.93 21.72
N SER A 321 9.37 -3.24 22.67
CA SER A 321 8.54 -2.04 22.45
C SER A 321 9.35 -0.76 22.54
N CYS A 322 8.87 0.31 21.91
CA CYS A 322 9.39 1.67 22.16
C CYS A 322 8.91 2.26 23.50
N GLY A 323 7.96 1.61 24.18
CA GLY A 323 7.31 2.13 25.37
C GLY A 323 6.37 3.29 25.07
N PHE A 324 5.91 3.94 26.14
CA PHE A 324 5.20 5.22 26.07
C PHE A 324 6.17 6.40 26.20
N GLU A 325 7.09 6.31 27.18
CA GLU A 325 8.16 7.28 27.43
C GLU A 325 9.53 6.74 26.95
N PRO A 326 10.50 7.64 26.69
CA PRO A 326 11.88 7.24 26.43
C PRO A 326 12.51 6.43 27.56
N GLY A 327 13.56 5.66 27.24
CA GLY A 327 14.39 4.96 28.23
C GLY A 327 13.86 3.59 28.64
N MET A 328 12.98 2.99 27.85
CA MET A 328 12.61 1.57 28.01
C MET A 328 13.81 0.68 27.67
N GLU A 329 14.33 -0.04 28.67
CA GLU A 329 15.47 -0.95 28.51
C GLU A 329 15.11 -2.16 27.63
N PRO A 330 15.95 -2.52 26.62
CA PRO A 330 15.68 -3.67 25.77
C PRO A 330 15.61 -4.99 26.54
N LEU A 331 14.63 -5.85 26.23
CA LEU A 331 14.53 -7.19 26.79
C LEU A 331 15.19 -8.25 25.89
N HIS A 332 14.97 -8.15 24.57
CA HIS A 332 15.51 -9.09 23.59
C HIS A 332 16.64 -8.48 22.75
N GLY A 333 16.80 -7.15 22.78
CA GLY A 333 17.64 -6.42 21.83
C GLY A 333 16.97 -6.29 20.45
N GLY A 334 15.63 -6.19 20.43
CA GLY A 334 14.80 -6.23 19.23
C GLY A 334 13.82 -7.40 19.25
N LEU A 335 14.01 -8.37 18.37
CA LEU A 335 13.21 -9.59 18.25
C LEU A 335 13.79 -10.73 19.10
N SER A 336 12.91 -11.53 19.67
CA SER A 336 13.26 -12.86 20.19
C SER A 336 13.24 -13.89 19.05
N SER A 337 13.81 -15.08 19.29
CA SER A 337 13.69 -16.19 18.31
C SER A 337 12.24 -16.55 17.98
N LEU A 338 11.31 -16.38 18.93
CA LEU A 338 9.89 -16.58 18.68
C LEU A 338 9.31 -15.45 17.79
N GLY A 339 9.80 -14.22 17.96
CA GLY A 339 9.47 -13.08 17.09
C GLY A 339 9.91 -13.30 15.64
N GLU A 340 11.09 -13.86 15.42
CA GLU A 340 11.55 -14.22 14.07
C GLU A 340 10.63 -15.27 13.42
N ALA A 341 10.24 -16.30 14.19
CA ALA A 341 9.29 -17.31 13.73
C ALA A 341 7.88 -16.74 13.48
N LEU A 342 7.46 -15.76 14.30
CA LEU A 342 6.21 -15.04 14.11
C LEU A 342 6.18 -14.31 12.77
N ILE A 343 7.23 -13.53 12.45
CA ILE A 343 7.34 -12.81 11.16
C ILE A 343 7.28 -13.79 9.98
N ALA A 344 7.98 -14.92 10.08
CA ALA A 344 7.96 -15.94 9.04
C ALA A 344 6.55 -16.52 8.81
N GLU A 345 5.80 -16.80 9.89
CA GLU A 345 4.43 -17.30 9.78
C GLU A 345 3.46 -16.23 9.26
N MET A 346 3.63 -14.97 9.68
CA MET A 346 2.86 -13.84 9.16
C MET A 346 3.06 -13.68 7.65
N ASN A 347 4.30 -13.76 7.16
CA ASN A 347 4.60 -13.74 5.73
C ASN A 347 3.97 -14.92 4.98
N ARG A 348 3.98 -16.13 5.57
CA ARG A 348 3.37 -17.32 4.97
C ARG A 348 1.85 -17.19 4.88
N LEU A 349 1.20 -16.57 5.88
CA LEU A 349 -0.25 -16.35 5.91
C LEU A 349 -0.71 -15.15 5.07
N GLY A 350 0.16 -14.17 4.83
CA GLY A 350 -0.21 -12.88 4.26
C GLY A 350 -0.77 -11.90 5.29
N VAL A 351 -0.43 -12.10 6.57
CA VAL A 351 -0.68 -11.10 7.62
C VAL A 351 0.43 -10.07 7.56
N LEU A 352 0.07 -8.79 7.48
CA LEU A 352 1.04 -7.69 7.48
C LEU A 352 1.76 -7.62 8.82
N VAL A 353 3.07 -7.46 8.76
CA VAL A 353 3.90 -7.13 9.91
C VAL A 353 3.78 -5.64 10.16
N ASP A 354 3.14 -5.27 11.27
CA ASP A 354 3.00 -3.89 11.69
C ASP A 354 4.05 -3.53 12.76
N LEU A 355 4.78 -2.45 12.50
CA LEU A 355 5.94 -1.97 13.25
C LEU A 355 5.62 -0.73 14.11
N SER A 356 4.37 -0.27 14.10
CA SER A 356 3.88 0.65 15.11
C SER A 356 4.18 0.12 16.53
N HIS A 357 4.46 1.01 17.49
CA HIS A 357 4.88 0.68 18.88
C HIS A 357 6.20 -0.10 19.08
N THR A 358 6.89 -0.52 18.01
CA THR A 358 8.12 -1.31 18.16
C THR A 358 9.31 -0.44 18.51
N SER A 359 10.31 -1.00 19.20
CA SER A 359 11.62 -0.36 19.33
C SER A 359 12.30 -0.25 17.95
N ASP A 360 13.25 0.69 17.81
CA ASP A 360 13.99 0.85 16.56
C ASP A 360 14.75 -0.42 16.17
N ALA A 361 15.28 -1.16 17.16
CA ALA A 361 15.97 -2.43 16.92
C ALA A 361 15.01 -3.50 16.39
N THR A 362 13.82 -3.62 16.99
CA THR A 362 12.75 -4.50 16.51
C THR A 362 12.38 -4.16 15.07
N ALA A 363 12.15 -2.87 14.77
CA ALA A 363 11.78 -2.43 13.42
C ALA A 363 12.86 -2.80 12.38
N LYS A 364 14.14 -2.49 12.65
CA LYS A 364 15.26 -2.82 11.76
C LYS A 364 15.38 -4.32 11.49
N GLN A 365 15.28 -5.14 12.53
CA GLN A 365 15.37 -6.59 12.40
C GLN A 365 14.16 -7.16 11.65
N ALA A 366 12.96 -6.66 11.91
CA ALA A 366 11.75 -7.09 11.21
C ALA A 366 11.78 -6.74 9.72
N ILE A 367 12.29 -5.56 9.37
CA ILE A 367 12.54 -5.15 7.97
C ILE A 367 13.51 -6.10 7.27
N ALA A 368 14.60 -6.47 7.96
CA ALA A 368 15.61 -7.37 7.41
C ALA A 368 15.08 -8.80 7.21
N LEU A 369 14.25 -9.30 8.14
CA LEU A 369 13.75 -10.68 8.13
C LEU A 369 12.49 -10.87 7.28
N SER A 370 11.60 -9.88 7.22
CA SER A 370 10.32 -10.03 6.53
C SER A 370 10.54 -10.22 5.03
N LYS A 371 9.94 -11.27 4.45
CA LYS A 371 9.89 -11.49 3.00
C LYS A 371 8.86 -10.60 2.32
N ALA A 372 7.78 -10.26 3.02
CA ALA A 372 6.71 -9.39 2.54
C ALA A 372 6.96 -7.92 2.91
N PRO A 373 6.32 -6.96 2.19
CA PRO A 373 6.26 -5.57 2.63
C PRO A 373 5.70 -5.44 4.07
N VAL A 374 6.11 -4.39 4.78
CA VAL A 374 5.71 -4.11 6.17
C VAL A 374 4.91 -2.81 6.26
N ILE A 375 4.26 -2.58 7.40
CA ILE A 375 3.55 -1.32 7.66
C ILE A 375 3.97 -0.70 8.99
N TRP A 376 3.75 0.60 9.12
CA TRP A 376 3.42 1.22 10.40
C TRP A 376 1.97 1.68 10.27
N SER A 377 1.05 1.03 10.96
CA SER A 377 -0.39 1.29 10.85
C SER A 377 -0.79 2.67 11.38
N HIS A 378 -0.02 3.23 12.31
CA HIS A 378 -0.21 4.56 12.88
C HIS A 378 1.10 5.07 13.54
N SER A 379 2.02 5.65 12.77
CA SER A 379 3.26 6.28 13.29
C SER A 379 3.62 7.54 12.51
N SER A 380 4.31 8.48 13.17
CA SER A 380 4.73 9.75 12.57
C SER A 380 6.26 9.87 12.51
N ALA A 381 6.78 10.97 11.97
CA ALA A 381 8.22 11.20 11.75
C ALA A 381 8.96 11.72 13.00
N ARG A 382 10.03 11.05 13.44
CA ARG A 382 10.77 11.43 14.67
C ARG A 382 11.57 12.71 14.50
N ALA A 383 12.05 13.00 13.30
CA ALA A 383 12.75 14.25 12.99
C ALA A 383 11.87 15.51 13.13
N ILE A 384 10.54 15.37 13.09
CA ILE A 384 9.59 16.47 13.27
C ILE A 384 9.18 16.61 14.74
N HIS A 385 8.92 15.48 15.41
CA HIS A 385 8.69 15.45 16.85
C HIS A 385 9.39 14.25 17.47
N ASP A 386 10.39 14.52 18.32
CA ASP A 386 11.29 13.51 18.84
C ASP A 386 10.68 12.77 20.03
N VAL A 387 9.92 11.72 19.71
CA VAL A 387 9.34 10.78 20.67
C VAL A 387 9.58 9.34 20.22
N PRO A 388 9.71 8.36 21.13
CA PRO A 388 10.01 6.97 20.78
C PRO A 388 8.99 6.35 19.84
N ARG A 389 7.73 6.79 19.91
CA ARG A 389 6.64 6.28 19.08
C ARG A 389 6.79 6.61 17.59
N ASN A 390 7.55 7.64 17.25
CA ASN A 390 7.78 8.09 15.88
C ASN A 390 8.94 7.35 15.23
N VAL A 391 8.95 7.25 13.90
CA VAL A 391 9.95 6.53 13.13
C VAL A 391 11.17 7.43 12.87
N PRO A 392 12.40 7.01 13.24
CA PRO A 392 13.62 7.77 12.97
C PRO A 392 14.08 7.61 11.52
N ASP A 393 14.85 8.58 11.02
CA ASP A 393 15.26 8.64 9.61
C ASP A 393 16.12 7.43 9.19
N ASP A 394 16.96 6.90 10.08
CA ASP A 394 17.78 5.72 9.79
C ASP A 394 16.94 4.44 9.61
N VAL A 395 15.74 4.36 10.20
CA VAL A 395 14.76 3.31 9.92
C VAL A 395 13.99 3.61 8.63
N LEU A 396 13.61 4.87 8.39
CA LEU A 396 12.96 5.28 7.15
C LEU A 396 13.83 5.02 5.91
N GLU A 397 15.15 5.20 6.03
CA GLU A 397 16.11 4.95 4.94
C GLU A 397 16.15 3.47 4.49
N LEU A 398 15.70 2.54 5.34
CA LEU A 398 15.54 1.12 4.98
C LEU A 398 14.30 0.85 4.12
N ILE A 399 13.44 1.85 3.93
CA ILE A 399 12.23 1.72 3.09
C ILE A 399 12.59 2.00 1.62
N GLY A 400 12.16 1.11 0.73
CA GLY A 400 12.33 1.24 -0.72
C GLY A 400 12.48 -0.09 -1.45
N SER A 401 12.97 -0.04 -2.69
CA SER A 401 13.12 -1.20 -3.58
C SER A 401 14.57 -1.55 -3.93
N GLY A 402 15.54 -0.88 -3.31
CA GLY A 402 16.97 -1.15 -3.50
C GLY A 402 17.47 -2.33 -2.67
N GLU A 403 18.73 -2.71 -2.89
CA GLU A 403 19.40 -3.71 -2.05
C GLU A 403 19.37 -3.28 -0.58
N GLY A 404 19.08 -4.22 0.32
CA GLY A 404 18.94 -3.95 1.75
C GLY A 404 17.68 -3.18 2.16
N LYS A 405 16.79 -2.83 1.21
CA LYS A 405 15.55 -2.10 1.51
C LYS A 405 14.31 -3.00 1.46
N LYS A 406 13.26 -2.59 2.16
CA LYS A 406 11.94 -3.24 2.18
C LYS A 406 10.87 -2.29 1.68
N ASP A 407 9.96 -2.80 0.84
CA ASP A 407 8.77 -2.02 0.52
C ASP A 407 7.89 -1.89 1.78
N ALA A 408 7.36 -0.71 2.02
CA ALA A 408 6.56 -0.42 3.20
C ALA A 408 5.62 0.77 2.97
N VAL A 409 4.71 0.98 3.91
CA VAL A 409 3.97 2.24 4.07
C VAL A 409 3.97 2.66 5.53
N VAL A 410 4.30 3.92 5.79
CA VAL A 410 4.18 4.57 7.10
C VAL A 410 2.88 5.37 7.11
N MET A 411 1.93 4.96 7.94
CA MET A 411 0.59 5.55 7.98
C MET A 411 0.54 6.56 9.12
N ILE A 412 0.32 7.84 8.80
CA ILE A 412 0.57 8.95 9.73
C ILE A 412 -0.45 8.98 10.86
N ASN A 413 0.05 9.02 12.10
CA ASN A 413 -0.71 9.12 13.34
C ASN A 413 -1.14 10.57 13.62
N PHE A 414 -2.34 10.78 14.15
CA PHE A 414 -2.87 12.10 14.50
C PHE A 414 -2.81 12.44 16.00
N ALA A 415 -2.40 11.54 16.88
CA ALA A 415 -2.29 11.81 18.31
C ALA A 415 -1.44 13.07 18.58
N PRO A 416 -1.98 14.11 19.24
CA PRO A 416 -1.28 15.39 19.45
C PRO A 416 0.13 15.24 20.04
N PHE A 417 0.28 14.36 21.03
CA PHE A 417 1.54 14.10 21.72
C PHE A 417 2.59 13.34 20.87
N PHE A 418 2.21 12.80 19.71
CA PHE A 418 3.14 12.24 18.73
C PHE A 418 3.45 13.19 17.59
N VAL A 419 2.60 14.20 17.32
CA VAL A 419 2.76 15.05 16.13
C VAL A 419 3.37 16.42 16.43
N ALA A 420 3.28 16.89 17.67
CA ALA A 420 3.82 18.19 18.04
C ALA A 420 4.04 18.29 19.54
N VAL A 421 4.80 19.31 19.94
CA VAL A 421 4.80 19.75 21.35
C VAL A 421 3.37 20.13 21.78
N PRO A 422 2.99 19.92 23.05
CA PRO A 422 1.63 20.16 23.53
C PRO A 422 1.07 21.53 23.13
N GLY A 423 -0.17 21.55 22.63
CA GLY A 423 -0.86 22.76 22.17
C GLY A 423 -0.60 23.18 20.72
N ASN A 424 0.35 22.54 20.02
CA ASN A 424 0.71 22.92 18.64
C ASN A 424 0.23 21.95 17.58
N ALA A 425 -0.45 20.87 17.94
CA ALA A 425 -0.95 19.88 16.99
C ALA A 425 -2.09 20.44 16.13
N ASN A 426 -1.89 20.50 14.82
CA ASN A 426 -2.90 20.89 13.84
C ASN A 426 -2.70 20.18 12.49
N VAL A 427 -3.59 20.42 11.53
CA VAL A 427 -3.51 19.81 10.19
C VAL A 427 -2.18 20.09 9.47
N GLU A 428 -1.58 21.26 9.67
CA GLU A 428 -0.30 21.63 9.04
C GLU A 428 0.88 20.87 9.65
N THR A 429 0.88 20.64 10.96
CA THR A 429 1.92 19.84 11.62
C THR A 429 1.83 18.37 11.20
N VAL A 430 0.62 17.83 11.09
CA VAL A 430 0.42 16.47 10.54
C VAL A 430 0.93 16.39 9.09
N ALA A 431 0.64 17.39 8.25
CA ALA A 431 1.17 17.46 6.89
C ALA A 431 2.71 17.55 6.85
N ASN A 432 3.36 18.18 7.84
CA ASN A 432 4.82 18.19 7.94
C ASN A 432 5.41 16.78 8.12
N HIS A 433 4.77 15.92 8.93
CA HIS A 433 5.19 14.52 9.05
C HIS A 433 5.03 13.74 7.74
N VAL A 434 3.91 13.95 7.03
CA VAL A 434 3.67 13.36 5.70
C VAL A 434 4.80 13.73 4.74
N GLU A 435 5.14 15.01 4.64
CA GLU A 435 6.18 15.49 3.73
C GLU A 435 7.58 15.04 4.13
N HIS A 436 7.90 15.02 5.42
CA HIS A 436 9.20 14.54 5.89
C HIS A 436 9.44 13.08 5.49
N ILE A 437 8.49 12.19 5.82
CA ILE A 437 8.62 10.77 5.47
C ILE A 437 8.64 10.61 3.94
N ALA A 438 7.82 11.36 3.22
CA ALA A 438 7.83 11.34 1.76
C ALA A 438 9.17 11.79 1.16
N ASN A 439 9.88 12.73 1.80
CA ASN A 439 11.18 13.20 1.34
C ASN A 439 12.30 12.18 1.60
N VAL A 440 12.25 11.45 2.72
CA VAL A 440 13.25 10.41 3.04
C VAL A 440 13.02 9.13 2.22
N THR A 441 11.76 8.72 2.03
CA THR A 441 11.41 7.41 1.46
C THR A 441 10.89 7.43 0.02
N ALA A 442 10.28 8.53 -0.41
CA ALA A 442 9.34 8.72 -1.52
C ALA A 442 7.84 8.61 -1.14
N LYS A 443 7.02 9.48 -1.72
CA LYS A 443 5.56 9.63 -1.47
C LYS A 443 4.73 8.35 -1.57
N LYS A 444 5.19 7.31 -2.29
CA LYS A 444 4.49 6.02 -2.39
C LYS A 444 4.54 5.19 -1.09
N HIS A 445 5.35 5.61 -0.11
CA HIS A 445 5.57 4.94 1.16
C HIS A 445 4.89 5.64 2.35
N VAL A 446 3.95 6.57 2.08
CA VAL A 446 3.20 7.27 3.13
C VAL A 446 1.70 6.98 2.99
N GLY A 447 1.01 6.79 4.12
CA GLY A 447 -0.43 6.54 4.21
C GLY A 447 -1.08 7.28 5.37
N LEU A 448 -2.33 6.95 5.72
CA LEU A 448 -3.11 7.58 6.78
C LEU A 448 -3.49 6.57 7.86
N GLY A 449 -3.15 6.83 9.12
CA GLY A 449 -3.38 5.91 10.23
C GLY A 449 -3.76 6.69 11.48
N SER A 450 -4.99 7.16 11.53
CA SER A 450 -5.40 8.28 12.39
C SER A 450 -5.24 8.06 13.88
N ASP A 451 -5.41 6.81 14.36
CA ASP A 451 -5.50 6.50 15.79
C ASP A 451 -6.79 7.06 16.43
N PHE A 452 -7.81 7.36 15.61
CA PHE A 452 -9.11 7.83 16.10
C PHE A 452 -9.75 6.78 17.03
N ASP A 453 -10.36 7.29 18.11
CA ASP A 453 -10.90 6.52 19.25
C ASP A 453 -9.86 5.84 20.15
N GLY A 454 -8.58 5.89 19.78
CA GLY A 454 -7.44 5.46 20.61
C GLY A 454 -6.79 6.61 21.37
N ILE A 455 -7.02 7.84 20.90
CA ILE A 455 -6.46 9.09 21.42
C ILE A 455 -7.49 9.91 22.21
N GLY A 456 -7.04 10.60 23.26
CA GLY A 456 -7.91 11.47 24.08
C GLY A 456 -8.03 12.91 23.59
N GLU A 457 -7.07 13.36 22.77
CA GLU A 457 -7.04 14.69 22.16
C GLU A 457 -6.76 14.54 20.66
N VAL A 458 -7.09 15.56 19.88
CA VAL A 458 -7.01 15.57 18.41
C VAL A 458 -6.36 16.86 17.90
N PRO A 459 -5.66 16.85 16.75
CA PRO A 459 -5.13 18.07 16.16
C PRO A 459 -6.24 19.00 15.70
N VAL A 460 -5.99 20.31 15.80
CA VAL A 460 -6.91 21.32 15.27
C VAL A 460 -7.05 21.15 13.75
N GLY A 461 -8.29 21.06 13.27
CA GLY A 461 -8.63 20.77 11.87
C GLY A 461 -8.72 19.29 11.52
N LEU A 462 -8.45 18.38 12.47
CA LEU A 462 -8.55 16.92 12.34
C LEU A 462 -9.32 16.29 13.50
N GLU A 463 -10.45 16.90 13.87
CA GLU A 463 -11.17 16.55 15.10
C GLU A 463 -11.83 15.16 15.08
N ASP A 464 -12.14 14.64 13.88
CA ASP A 464 -12.84 13.38 13.71
C ASP A 464 -12.65 12.82 12.30
N VAL A 465 -13.21 11.63 12.05
CA VAL A 465 -13.12 10.96 10.74
C VAL A 465 -13.73 11.75 9.58
N SER A 466 -14.50 12.83 9.82
CA SER A 466 -14.99 13.68 8.75
C SER A 466 -13.94 14.66 8.19
N LYS A 467 -12.76 14.74 8.81
CA LYS A 467 -11.76 15.79 8.56
C LYS A 467 -10.60 15.40 7.66
N TYR A 468 -10.50 14.15 7.20
CA TYR A 468 -9.48 13.76 6.22
C TYR A 468 -9.39 14.69 4.98
N PRO A 469 -10.50 15.21 4.40
CA PRO A 469 -10.41 16.16 3.29
C PRO A 469 -9.58 17.41 3.61
N ALA A 470 -9.50 17.84 4.87
CA ALA A 470 -8.68 18.99 5.27
C ALA A 470 -7.18 18.72 5.11
N LEU A 471 -6.70 17.53 5.47
CA LEU A 471 -5.31 17.14 5.28
C LEU A 471 -4.96 16.99 3.79
N ILE A 472 -5.85 16.40 3.00
CA ILE A 472 -5.67 16.29 1.55
C ILE A 472 -5.64 17.68 0.89
N ALA A 473 -6.51 18.59 1.34
CA ALA A 473 -6.53 19.96 0.87
C ALA A 473 -5.24 20.70 1.23
N GLU A 474 -4.72 20.50 2.43
CA GLU A 474 -3.45 21.08 2.85
C GLU A 474 -2.28 20.60 1.99
N LEU A 475 -2.15 19.30 1.76
CA LEU A 475 -1.08 18.75 0.91
C LEU A 475 -1.25 19.14 -0.57
N TYR A 476 -2.48 19.31 -1.06
CA TYR A 476 -2.73 19.87 -2.39
C TYR A 476 -2.22 21.31 -2.51
N LYS A 477 -2.42 22.17 -1.49
CA LYS A 477 -1.84 23.52 -1.46
C LYS A 477 -0.31 23.49 -1.52
N ARG A 478 0.31 22.47 -0.91
CA ARG A 478 1.77 22.25 -0.93
C ARG A 478 2.28 21.66 -2.25
N GLY A 479 1.41 21.47 -3.24
CA GLY A 479 1.80 21.05 -4.58
C GLY A 479 1.83 19.54 -4.79
N TRP A 480 1.23 18.76 -3.88
CA TRP A 480 1.04 17.33 -4.12
C TRP A 480 0.09 17.11 -5.30
N THR A 481 0.48 16.21 -6.20
CA THR A 481 -0.31 15.89 -7.38
C THR A 481 -1.51 15.01 -7.02
N LYS A 482 -2.51 14.99 -7.90
CA LYS A 482 -3.67 14.08 -7.82
C LYS A 482 -3.28 12.63 -7.55
N GLN A 483 -2.25 12.13 -8.23
CA GLN A 483 -1.80 10.73 -8.12
C GLN A 483 -1.14 10.46 -6.78
N GLU A 484 -0.32 11.39 -6.29
CA GLU A 484 0.34 11.27 -4.99
C GLU A 484 -0.67 11.35 -3.83
N LEU A 485 -1.67 12.22 -3.93
CA LEU A 485 -2.75 12.32 -2.95
C LEU A 485 -3.66 11.09 -2.96
N ALA A 486 -3.97 10.51 -4.12
CA ALA A 486 -4.65 9.22 -4.20
C ALA A 486 -3.79 8.07 -3.63
N GLY A 487 -2.47 8.16 -3.82
CA GLY A 487 -1.48 7.32 -3.17
C GLY A 487 -1.60 7.34 -1.66
N LEU A 488 -1.45 8.52 -1.08
CA LEU A 488 -1.56 8.78 0.36
C LEU A 488 -2.92 8.33 0.91
N ALA A 489 -4.01 8.66 0.22
CA ALA A 489 -5.35 8.35 0.67
C ALA A 489 -5.60 6.85 0.81
N GLY A 490 -4.97 5.98 0.01
CA GLY A 490 -5.11 4.54 0.19
C GLY A 490 -4.41 3.65 -0.82
N ALA A 491 -4.07 4.14 -2.02
CA ALA A 491 -3.45 3.30 -3.04
C ALA A 491 -2.08 2.74 -2.61
N ASN A 492 -1.35 3.49 -1.78
CA ASN A 492 -0.06 3.06 -1.23
C ASN A 492 -0.21 1.84 -0.30
N LEU A 493 -1.25 1.83 0.54
CA LEU A 493 -1.57 0.70 1.41
C LEU A 493 -2.02 -0.51 0.58
N LEU A 494 -2.90 -0.33 -0.40
CA LEU A 494 -3.35 -1.42 -1.27
C LEU A 494 -2.17 -2.13 -1.95
N ARG A 495 -1.19 -1.37 -2.45
CA ARG A 495 0.04 -1.92 -3.03
C ARG A 495 0.81 -2.81 -2.04
N VAL A 496 0.95 -2.35 -0.79
CA VAL A 496 1.66 -3.08 0.27
C VAL A 496 0.90 -4.37 0.64
N MET A 497 -0.43 -4.29 0.76
CA MET A 497 -1.30 -5.44 0.99
C MET A 497 -1.20 -6.46 -0.16
N GLU A 498 -1.29 -6.02 -1.42
CA GLU A 498 -1.14 -6.89 -2.60
C GLU A 498 0.25 -7.56 -2.61
N GLY A 499 1.29 -6.84 -2.19
CA GLY A 499 2.63 -7.39 -2.05
C GLY A 499 2.71 -8.49 -1.01
N ALA A 500 2.03 -8.35 0.13
CA ALA A 500 1.97 -9.37 1.16
C ALA A 500 1.13 -10.59 0.74
N GLU A 501 -0.01 -10.36 0.08
CA GLU A 501 -0.84 -11.43 -0.51
C GLU A 501 -0.06 -12.27 -1.51
N ARG A 502 0.71 -11.62 -2.41
CA ARG A 502 1.57 -12.32 -3.38
C ARG A 502 2.64 -13.14 -2.70
N VAL A 503 3.35 -12.59 -1.72
CA VAL A 503 4.40 -13.34 -0.99
C VAL A 503 3.80 -14.55 -0.26
N ALA A 504 2.61 -14.42 0.33
CA ALA A 504 1.92 -15.54 0.96
C ALA A 504 1.57 -16.63 -0.06
N GLN A 505 1.03 -16.24 -1.22
CA GLN A 505 0.72 -17.18 -2.31
C GLN A 505 1.97 -17.90 -2.81
N ASP A 506 3.08 -17.19 -3.01
CA ASP A 506 4.35 -17.77 -3.45
C ASP A 506 4.89 -18.78 -2.43
N LEU A 507 4.90 -18.41 -1.14
CA LEU A 507 5.36 -19.28 -0.06
C LEU A 507 4.50 -20.54 0.08
N GLN A 508 3.18 -20.41 0.03
CA GLN A 508 2.25 -21.54 0.11
C GLN A 508 2.35 -22.45 -1.12
N SER A 509 2.47 -21.87 -2.31
CA SER A 509 2.64 -22.63 -3.56
C SER A 509 3.97 -23.39 -3.60
N ALA A 510 5.00 -22.85 -2.96
CA ALA A 510 6.29 -23.52 -2.76
C ALA A 510 6.25 -24.61 -1.67
N GLY A 511 5.10 -24.88 -1.05
CA GLY A 511 4.96 -25.90 0.00
C GLY A 511 5.56 -25.48 1.34
N THR A 512 5.76 -24.19 1.60
CA THR A 512 6.26 -23.71 2.89
C THR A 512 5.31 -24.13 4.01
N LEU A 513 5.80 -24.95 4.94
CA LEU A 513 5.00 -25.45 6.07
C LEU A 513 4.76 -24.36 7.11
N PRO A 514 3.66 -24.46 7.90
CA PRO A 514 3.44 -23.59 9.05
C PRO A 514 4.59 -23.64 10.05
N LYS A 515 4.84 -22.51 10.72
CA LYS A 515 5.76 -22.48 11.87
C LYS A 515 5.09 -23.08 13.11
N PHE A 516 5.84 -23.93 13.81
CA PHE A 516 5.43 -24.63 15.03
C PHE A 516 6.36 -24.32 16.21
N ASP A 517 7.24 -23.34 16.06
CA ASP A 517 8.16 -22.88 17.08
C ASP A 517 7.42 -22.60 18.40
N LEU A 518 7.92 -23.20 19.48
CA LEU A 518 7.43 -22.98 20.83
C LEU A 518 8.24 -21.88 21.50
N TYR A 519 7.58 -21.07 22.30
CA TYR A 519 8.29 -20.13 23.15
C TYR A 519 9.22 -20.90 24.10
N ASN A 520 10.52 -20.64 24.06
CA ASN A 520 11.54 -21.46 24.73
C ASN A 520 11.37 -21.56 26.27
N LYS A 521 10.60 -20.66 26.88
CA LYS A 521 10.24 -20.69 28.30
C LYS A 521 9.03 -21.59 28.62
N ARG A 522 8.20 -21.97 27.63
CA ARG A 522 7.09 -22.94 27.77
C ARG A 522 7.66 -24.34 27.98
N LYS A 523 7.81 -24.74 29.24
CA LYS A 523 8.26 -26.10 29.63
C LYS A 523 7.10 -27.06 29.96
N ASP A 524 5.87 -26.57 29.85
CA ASP A 524 4.63 -27.32 30.02
C ASP A 524 4.29 -28.23 28.83
N ILE A 525 4.84 -27.94 27.65
CA ILE A 525 4.70 -28.77 26.46
C ILE A 525 5.94 -29.68 26.36
N PRO A 526 5.78 -31.00 26.29
CA PRO A 526 6.90 -31.92 26.08
C PRO A 526 7.66 -31.60 24.79
N GLU A 527 8.99 -31.67 24.82
CA GLU A 527 9.79 -31.61 23.59
C GLU A 527 9.42 -32.81 22.70
N TYR A 528 9.38 -32.57 21.39
CA TYR A 528 9.11 -33.64 20.42
C TYR A 528 10.20 -34.71 20.55
N ILE A 529 9.80 -35.91 20.99
CA ILE A 529 10.65 -37.09 20.97
C ILE A 529 10.32 -37.80 19.66
N GLU A 530 11.30 -37.89 18.77
CA GLU A 530 11.18 -38.74 17.59
C GLU A 530 11.11 -40.19 18.08
N LEU A 531 9.92 -40.78 17.98
CA LEU A 531 9.60 -42.12 18.50
C LEU A 531 10.20 -43.23 17.64
#